data_AF-A0A959NU91-F1
#
_entry.id   AF-A0A959NU91-F1
#
_cell.length_a   1.000
_cell.length_b   1.000
_cell.length_c   1.000
_cell.angle_alpha   90.00
_cell.angle_beta   90.00
_cell.angle_gamma   90.00
#
_symmetry.space_group_name_H-M   'P 1'
#
loop_
_entity.id
_entity.type
_entity.pdbx_description
1 polymer ?
#
loop_
_entity_poly.entity_id
_entity_poly.type
_entity_poly.pdbx_seq_one_letter_code
_entity_poly.pdbx_strand_id
1 'polypeptide(L)'
;MFDLTSFNFDQFTSKEKYCALQSKFLNLDERDRYTWALEEPLPDAMVDIKVFDTLEGKDDYFSKSLLGDFILPGVNLLAFNHFRTFRSKIHSKGLYMKEQVDGLAKVYLNKINETKSIIEKADFISEEIRGLVVLQLDLLTERLENYISNPYPLLKEKLQFNWNRTDVIFFFNLLRLNKQIGHIEDADLGRIIDNVCEYNNGKEYTPIRESRKHLTSFKNFTERPQEETLKRLKEIFTSDDFYALK
;
A
#
# COMPACT_ATOMS: atom_id res chain seq x y z
N MET A 1 -18.42 0.96 14.60
CA MET A 1 -16.96 0.74 14.54
C MET A 1 -16.30 2.08 14.26
N PHE A 2 -15.41 2.54 15.16
CA PHE A 2 -14.79 3.87 15.04
C PHE A 2 -13.74 3.88 13.93
N ASP A 3 -13.59 5.00 13.22
CA ASP A 3 -12.57 5.15 12.18
C ASP A 3 -11.18 5.41 12.79
N LEU A 4 -10.52 4.31 13.16
CA LEU A 4 -9.13 4.30 13.61
C LEU A 4 -8.11 4.40 12.45
N THR A 5 -8.57 4.46 11.20
CA THR A 5 -7.66 4.57 10.04
C THR A 5 -7.17 5.99 9.80
N SER A 6 -7.76 6.95 10.50
CA SER A 6 -7.48 8.39 10.39
C SER A 6 -6.30 8.90 11.22
N PHE A 7 -5.62 8.02 11.98
CA PHE A 7 -4.45 8.38 12.76
C PHE A 7 -3.25 8.72 11.87
N ASN A 8 -2.45 9.70 12.29
CA ASN A 8 -1.24 10.15 11.62
C ASN A 8 -0.15 10.49 12.65
N PHE A 9 1.10 10.14 12.37
CA PHE A 9 2.25 10.50 13.21
C PHE A 9 2.35 12.01 13.50
N ASP A 10 1.93 12.84 12.54
CA ASP A 10 1.90 14.30 12.69
C ASP A 10 1.08 14.76 13.91
N GLN A 11 0.04 14.01 14.30
CA GLN A 11 -0.79 14.32 15.45
C GLN A 11 -0.06 14.25 16.80
N PHE A 12 1.12 13.64 16.83
CA PHE A 12 1.96 13.52 18.03
C PHE A 12 3.15 14.51 18.00
N THR A 13 3.22 15.41 17.02
CA THR A 13 4.36 16.34 16.85
C THR A 13 4.19 17.68 17.58
N SER A 14 2.97 18.04 17.97
CA SER A 14 2.72 19.21 18.82
C SER A 14 1.56 18.94 19.77
N LYS A 15 1.56 19.67 20.88
CA LYS A 15 0.50 19.62 21.87
C LYS A 15 -0.86 19.95 21.27
N GLU A 16 -0.97 20.98 20.43
CA GLU A 16 -2.27 21.36 19.85
C GLU A 16 -2.85 20.24 18.99
N LYS A 17 -2.00 19.55 18.21
CA LYS A 17 -2.46 18.45 17.36
C LYS A 17 -2.85 17.22 18.15
N TYR A 18 -2.15 16.94 19.25
CA TYR A 18 -2.49 15.83 20.13
C TYR A 18 -3.80 16.09 20.88
N CYS A 19 -3.99 17.32 21.37
CA CYS A 19 -5.26 17.78 21.93
C CYS A 19 -6.40 17.71 20.92
N ALA A 20 -6.16 18.09 19.65
CA ALA A 20 -7.15 17.97 18.58
C ALA A 20 -7.51 16.50 18.29
N LEU A 21 -6.54 15.59 18.34
CA LEU A 21 -6.77 14.15 18.23
C LEU A 21 -7.63 13.63 19.39
N GLN A 22 -7.32 14.01 20.63
CA GLN A 22 -8.14 13.63 21.79
C GLN A 22 -9.56 14.20 21.70
N SER A 23 -9.69 15.48 21.34
CA SER A 23 -10.98 16.17 21.18
C SER A 23 -11.88 15.46 20.15
N LYS A 24 -11.30 14.91 19.07
CA LYS A 24 -12.05 14.13 18.08
C LYS A 24 -12.81 12.95 18.68
N PHE A 25 -12.21 12.25 19.65
CA PHE A 25 -12.86 11.09 20.30
C PHE A 25 -13.72 11.50 21.49
N LEU A 26 -13.32 12.53 22.22
CA LEU A 26 -14.10 13.07 23.33
C LEU A 26 -15.43 13.69 22.87
N ASN A 27 -15.49 14.23 21.65
CA ASN A 27 -16.73 14.71 21.03
C ASN A 27 -17.72 13.58 20.68
N LEU A 28 -17.34 12.31 20.86
CA LEU A 28 -18.28 11.18 20.78
C LEU A 28 -19.04 10.96 22.10
N ASP A 29 -18.70 11.73 23.15
CA ASP A 29 -19.33 11.63 24.46
C ASP A 29 -20.75 12.18 24.45
N GLU A 30 -21.73 11.32 24.64
CA GLU A 30 -23.16 11.68 24.63
C GLU A 30 -23.60 12.50 25.85
N ARG A 31 -22.75 12.58 26.88
CA ARG A 31 -22.99 13.42 28.05
C ARG A 31 -22.49 14.84 27.88
N ASP A 32 -21.96 15.19 26.71
CA ASP A 32 -21.43 16.51 26.38
C ASP A 32 -20.38 17.01 27.39
N ARG A 33 -19.66 16.09 28.04
CA ARG A 33 -18.68 16.43 29.08
C ARG A 33 -17.46 17.17 28.54
N TYR A 34 -17.25 17.14 27.22
CA TYR A 34 -16.01 17.57 26.58
C TYR A 34 -16.28 18.40 25.31
N THR A 35 -17.28 19.27 25.33
CA THR A 35 -17.74 20.04 24.16
C THR A 35 -16.80 21.18 23.72
N TRP A 36 -15.67 21.37 24.40
CA TRP A 36 -14.69 22.41 24.10
C TRP A 36 -13.43 21.84 23.46
N ALA A 37 -12.71 22.69 22.72
CA ALA A 37 -11.39 22.34 22.22
C ALA A 37 -10.42 22.19 23.40
N LEU A 38 -9.75 21.04 23.50
CA LEU A 38 -8.74 20.83 24.53
C LEU A 38 -7.52 21.73 24.31
N GLU A 39 -7.14 22.46 25.36
CA GLU A 39 -5.87 23.20 25.40
C GLU A 39 -4.75 22.33 26.00
N GLU A 40 -5.09 21.46 26.96
CA GLU A 40 -4.17 20.51 27.58
C GLU A 40 -4.59 19.06 27.30
N PRO A 41 -3.63 18.15 27.09
CA PRO A 41 -3.94 16.73 26.96
C PRO A 41 -4.56 16.20 28.24
N LEU A 42 -5.67 15.49 28.10
CA LEU A 42 -6.28 14.80 29.23
C LEU A 42 -5.56 13.46 29.49
N PRO A 43 -5.50 13.04 30.77
CA PRO A 43 -5.22 11.65 31.10
C PRO A 43 -6.37 10.76 30.58
N ASP A 44 -6.35 9.47 30.91
CA ASP A 44 -7.36 8.53 30.44
C ASP A 44 -8.78 8.90 30.90
N ALA A 45 -9.53 9.55 30.01
CA ALA A 45 -10.90 9.99 30.21
C ALA A 45 -11.89 8.95 29.70
N MET A 46 -13.08 8.89 30.30
CA MET A 46 -14.15 8.00 29.85
C MET A 46 -15.06 8.73 28.85
N VAL A 47 -15.37 8.06 27.75
CA VAL A 47 -16.30 8.51 26.70
C VAL A 47 -17.52 7.60 26.73
N ASP A 48 -18.69 8.15 26.99
CA ASP A 48 -19.95 7.41 27.02
C ASP A 48 -20.60 7.46 25.64
N ILE A 49 -20.81 6.28 25.07
CA ILE A 49 -21.27 6.13 23.68
C ILE A 49 -22.61 5.45 23.69
N LYS A 50 -23.55 6.09 23.00
CA LYS A 50 -24.90 5.56 22.79
C LYS A 50 -24.90 4.59 21.63
N VAL A 51 -25.47 3.41 21.85
CA VAL A 51 -25.74 2.44 20.79
C VAL A 51 -27.18 1.99 20.87
N PHE A 52 -27.82 1.91 19.71
CA PHE A 52 -29.20 1.46 19.59
C PHE A 52 -29.24 -0.07 19.52
N ASP A 53 -29.83 -0.71 20.53
CA ASP A 53 -30.10 -2.14 20.49
C ASP A 53 -31.30 -2.40 19.58
N THR A 54 -31.02 -2.94 18.39
CA THR A 54 -32.03 -3.28 17.40
C THR A 54 -32.95 -4.44 17.82
N LEU A 55 -32.54 -5.28 18.78
CA LEU A 55 -33.31 -6.42 19.26
C LEU A 55 -34.32 -6.00 20.33
N GLU A 56 -33.92 -5.15 21.27
CA GLU A 56 -34.79 -4.66 22.34
C GLU A 56 -35.50 -3.33 22.02
N GLY A 57 -35.08 -2.63 20.97
CA GLY A 57 -35.62 -1.33 20.57
C GLY A 57 -35.32 -0.22 21.58
N LYS A 58 -34.17 -0.30 22.25
CA LYS A 58 -33.77 0.63 23.32
C LYS A 58 -32.37 1.18 23.09
N ASP A 59 -32.14 2.35 23.68
CA ASP A 59 -30.81 2.93 23.76
C ASP A 59 -30.01 2.24 24.88
N ASP A 60 -28.83 1.74 24.54
CA ASP A 60 -27.83 1.24 25.47
C ASP A 60 -26.60 2.17 25.47
N TYR A 61 -25.85 2.15 26.57
CA TYR A 61 -24.70 3.01 26.77
C TYR A 61 -23.51 2.19 27.26
N PHE A 62 -22.37 2.37 26.63
CA PHE A 62 -21.11 1.84 27.14
C PHE A 62 -20.06 2.93 27.26
N SER A 63 -19.29 2.84 28.34
CA SER A 63 -18.16 3.72 28.60
C SER A 63 -16.89 3.13 27.98
N LYS A 64 -16.14 3.97 27.26
CA LYS A 64 -14.87 3.64 26.61
C LYS A 64 -13.76 4.50 27.17
N SER A 65 -12.58 3.91 27.33
CA SER A 65 -11.37 4.62 27.76
C SER A 65 -10.77 5.37 26.56
N LEU A 66 -10.51 6.67 26.71
CA LEU A 66 -9.91 7.50 25.67
C LEU A 66 -8.60 6.89 25.19
N LEU A 67 -7.71 6.54 26.11
CA LEU A 67 -6.42 5.97 25.79
C LEU A 67 -6.54 4.52 25.34
N GLY A 68 -7.24 3.69 26.12
CA GLY A 68 -7.33 2.24 25.93
C GLY A 68 -8.13 1.82 24.70
N ASP A 69 -9.26 2.47 24.43
CA ASP A 69 -10.16 2.06 23.35
C ASP A 69 -9.99 2.88 22.06
N PHE A 70 -9.37 4.06 22.10
CA PHE A 70 -9.19 4.91 20.91
C PHE A 70 -7.73 5.19 20.57
N ILE A 71 -6.96 5.79 21.48
CA ILE A 71 -5.59 6.24 21.17
C ILE A 71 -4.66 5.06 20.93
N LEU A 72 -4.56 4.11 21.86
CA LEU A 72 -3.65 2.96 21.74
C LEU A 72 -3.98 2.08 20.52
N PRO A 73 -5.25 1.71 20.24
CA PRO A 73 -5.58 0.97 19.03
C PRO A 73 -5.24 1.73 17.74
N GLY A 74 -5.48 3.05 17.72
CA GLY A 74 -5.13 3.90 16.57
C GLY A 74 -3.63 3.99 16.34
N VAL A 75 -2.83 4.18 17.40
CA VAL A 75 -1.37 4.20 17.34
C VAL A 75 -0.84 2.88 16.79
N ASN A 76 -1.36 1.73 17.26
CA ASN A 76 -0.95 0.40 16.80
C ASN A 76 -1.16 0.15 15.30
N LEU A 77 -1.97 0.96 14.63
CA LEU A 77 -2.23 0.86 13.19
C LEU A 77 -1.41 1.84 12.35
N LEU A 78 -0.67 2.76 12.97
CA LEU A 78 0.06 3.82 12.26
C LEU A 78 1.04 3.27 11.21
N ALA A 79 1.93 2.34 11.59
CA ALA A 79 2.91 1.79 10.66
C ALA A 79 2.24 1.11 9.46
N PHE A 80 1.17 0.36 9.70
CA PHE A 80 0.41 -0.31 8.66
C PHE A 80 -0.28 0.66 7.70
N ASN A 81 -1.00 1.66 8.22
CA ASN A 81 -1.74 2.63 7.42
C ASN A 81 -0.80 3.51 6.58
N HIS A 82 0.31 3.96 7.17
CA HIS A 82 1.31 4.76 6.45
C HIS A 82 2.05 3.93 5.39
N PHE A 83 2.38 2.66 5.66
CA PHE A 83 2.97 1.78 4.65
C PHE A 83 2.01 1.48 3.50
N ARG A 84 0.72 1.25 3.80
CA ARG A 84 -0.32 1.11 2.78
C ARG A 84 -0.41 2.35 1.89
N THR A 85 -0.34 3.54 2.48
CA THR A 85 -0.33 4.81 1.75
C THR A 85 0.91 4.96 0.87
N PHE A 86 2.09 4.57 1.36
CA PHE A 86 3.32 4.53 0.57
C PHE A 86 3.17 3.62 -0.66
N ARG A 87 2.70 2.37 -0.48
CA ARG A 87 2.44 1.44 -1.59
C ARG A 87 1.41 1.99 -2.59
N SER A 88 0.32 2.55 -2.09
CA SER A 88 -0.69 3.18 -2.95
C SER A 88 -0.09 4.30 -3.80
N LYS A 89 0.82 5.09 -3.24
CA LYS A 89 1.49 6.19 -3.94
C LYS A 89 2.48 5.70 -5.00
N ILE A 90 3.12 4.56 -4.78
CA ILE A 90 3.94 3.88 -5.80
C ILE A 90 3.07 3.49 -6.99
N HIS A 91 1.96 2.80 -6.74
CA HIS A 91 1.05 2.35 -7.79
C HIS A 91 0.41 3.51 -8.54
N SER A 92 -0.12 4.51 -7.81
CA SER A 92 -0.82 5.65 -8.42
C SER A 92 0.10 6.55 -9.25
N LYS A 93 1.41 6.55 -8.96
CA LYS A 93 2.41 7.35 -9.69
C LYS A 93 3.24 6.52 -10.68
N GLY A 94 2.97 5.21 -10.80
CA GLY A 94 3.69 4.31 -11.71
C GLY A 94 5.20 4.19 -11.39
N LEU A 95 5.58 4.24 -10.10
CA LEU A 95 6.98 4.23 -9.67
C LEU A 95 7.50 2.80 -9.57
N TYR A 96 7.79 2.17 -10.71
CA TYR A 96 8.21 0.76 -10.76
C TYR A 96 9.71 0.55 -10.92
N MET A 97 10.49 1.63 -11.10
CA MET A 97 11.96 1.54 -11.17
C MET A 97 12.54 1.62 -9.76
N LYS A 98 13.62 0.87 -9.52
CA LYS A 98 14.30 0.84 -8.22
C LYS A 98 14.69 2.24 -7.74
N GLU A 99 15.26 3.05 -8.62
CA GLU A 99 15.70 4.42 -8.29
C GLU A 99 14.53 5.33 -7.90
N GLN A 100 13.35 5.12 -8.48
CA GLN A 100 12.15 5.89 -8.18
C GLN A 100 11.54 5.48 -6.83
N VAL A 101 11.52 4.17 -6.56
CA VAL A 101 11.07 3.62 -5.26
C VAL A 101 12.03 4.08 -4.17
N ASP A 102 13.34 3.96 -4.38
CA ASP A 102 14.38 4.41 -3.46
C ASP A 102 14.28 5.91 -3.18
N GLY A 103 14.07 6.72 -4.22
CA GLY A 103 13.88 8.16 -4.09
C GLY A 103 12.67 8.51 -3.25
N LEU A 104 11.52 7.88 -3.49
CA LEU A 104 10.32 8.09 -2.68
C LEU A 104 10.52 7.62 -1.24
N ALA A 105 11.14 6.46 -1.05
CA ALA A 105 11.35 5.87 0.26
C ALA A 105 12.30 6.74 1.11
N LYS A 106 13.37 7.29 0.52
CA LYS A 106 14.25 8.27 1.19
C LYS A 106 13.48 9.49 1.70
N VAL A 107 12.53 10.02 0.92
CA VAL A 107 11.67 11.13 1.37
C VAL A 107 10.84 10.73 2.59
N TYR A 108 10.29 9.52 2.60
CA TYR A 108 9.54 9.01 3.76
C TYR A 108 10.44 8.77 4.97
N LEU A 109 11.60 8.15 4.78
CA LEU A 109 12.59 7.89 5.84
C LEU A 109 13.09 9.18 6.49
N ASN A 110 13.40 10.21 5.70
CA ASN A 110 13.78 11.52 6.23
C ASN A 110 12.66 12.11 7.10
N LYS A 111 11.42 12.08 6.61
CA LYS A 111 10.27 12.57 7.37
C LYS A 111 10.03 11.76 8.65
N ILE A 112 10.25 10.44 8.61
CA ILE A 112 10.16 9.57 9.78
C ILE A 112 11.20 9.98 10.82
N ASN A 113 12.46 10.17 10.42
CA ASN A 113 13.54 10.58 11.32
C ASN A 113 13.27 11.95 11.96
N GLU A 114 12.81 12.92 11.17
CA GLU A 114 12.40 14.24 11.67
C GLU A 114 11.26 14.11 12.70
N THR A 115 10.23 13.34 12.36
CA THR A 115 9.05 13.13 13.21
C THR A 115 9.43 12.40 14.51
N LYS A 116 10.29 11.39 14.42
CA LYS A 116 10.81 10.63 15.57
C LYS A 116 11.54 11.54 16.56
N SER A 117 12.45 12.37 16.06
CA SER A 117 13.22 13.33 16.88
C SER A 117 12.33 14.35 17.62
N ILE A 118 11.21 14.75 17.02
CA ILE A 118 10.22 15.62 17.66
C ILE A 118 9.47 14.85 18.77
N ILE A 119 8.97 13.66 18.45
CA ILE A 119 8.15 12.85 19.37
C ILE A 119 8.94 12.37 20.59
N GLU A 120 10.21 11.99 20.41
CA GLU A 120 11.09 11.58 21.53
C GLU A 120 11.22 12.67 22.61
N LYS A 121 11.05 13.94 22.23
CA LYS A 121 11.17 15.12 23.12
C LYS A 121 9.81 15.68 23.55
N ALA A 122 8.70 15.05 23.16
CA ALA A 122 7.36 15.55 23.42
C ALA A 122 6.93 15.28 24.87
N ASP A 123 7.03 16.30 25.72
CA ASP A 123 6.66 16.27 27.15
C ASP A 123 5.14 16.24 27.41
N PHE A 124 4.35 16.68 26.43
CA PHE A 124 2.88 16.68 26.48
C PHE A 124 2.24 15.29 26.24
N ILE A 125 3.04 14.25 25.94
CA ILE A 125 2.58 12.88 25.73
C ILE A 125 3.14 11.98 26.83
N SER A 126 2.34 11.05 27.34
CA SER A 126 2.81 10.04 28.29
C SER A 126 3.95 9.19 27.70
N GLU A 127 4.86 8.72 28.56
CA GLU A 127 5.97 7.86 28.14
C GLU A 127 5.51 6.58 27.43
N GLU A 128 4.37 6.01 27.84
CA GLU A 128 3.77 4.84 27.20
C GLU A 128 3.38 5.12 25.74
N ILE A 129 2.61 6.18 25.48
CA ILE A 129 2.17 6.52 24.12
C ILE A 129 3.37 6.95 23.29
N ARG A 130 4.31 7.73 23.86
CA ARG A 130 5.53 8.13 23.19
C ARG A 130 6.34 6.92 22.73
N GLY A 131 6.58 5.96 23.63
CA GLY A 131 7.28 4.72 23.32
C GLY A 131 6.58 3.92 22.23
N LEU A 132 5.24 3.84 22.27
CA LEU A 132 4.48 3.12 21.25
C LEU A 132 4.51 3.80 19.88
N VAL A 133 4.40 5.14 19.83
CA VAL A 133 4.48 5.89 18.57
C VAL A 133 5.89 5.78 17.96
N VAL A 134 6.93 5.84 18.78
CA VAL A 134 8.33 5.62 18.35
C VAL A 134 8.50 4.20 17.79
N LEU A 135 7.97 3.18 18.47
CA LEU A 135 7.99 1.80 17.97
C LEU A 135 7.31 1.69 16.59
N GLN A 136 6.19 2.38 16.39
CA GLN A 136 5.49 2.38 15.09
C GLN A 136 6.27 3.10 13.99
N LEU A 137 7.03 4.14 14.32
CA LEU A 137 7.96 4.76 13.36
C LEU A 137 9.08 3.79 12.97
N ASP A 138 9.64 3.05 13.93
CA ASP A 138 10.68 2.06 13.66
C ASP A 138 10.17 0.89 12.81
N LEU A 139 8.97 0.38 13.10
CA LEU A 139 8.32 -0.63 12.26
C LEU A 139 8.04 -0.12 10.84
N LEU A 140 7.69 1.16 10.68
CA LEU A 140 7.51 1.76 9.36
C LEU A 140 8.85 1.85 8.62
N THR A 141 9.92 2.27 9.28
CA THR A 141 11.28 2.30 8.73
C THR A 141 11.69 0.92 8.23
N GLU A 142 11.57 -0.10 9.07
CA GLU A 142 11.91 -1.48 8.71
C GLU A 142 11.12 -1.96 7.48
N ARG A 143 9.81 -1.68 7.43
CA ARG A 143 8.97 -2.03 6.28
C ARG A 143 9.38 -1.32 5.00
N LEU A 144 9.77 -0.04 5.08
CA LEU A 144 10.25 0.71 3.92
C LEU A 144 11.59 0.16 3.43
N GLU A 145 12.53 -0.11 4.32
CA GLU A 145 13.84 -0.69 3.99
C GLU A 145 13.71 -2.09 3.38
N ASN A 146 12.84 -2.93 3.93
CA ASN A 146 12.52 -4.24 3.37
C ASN A 146 11.87 -4.13 1.99
N TYR A 147 11.00 -3.14 1.78
CA TYR A 147 10.40 -2.91 0.46
C TYR A 147 11.40 -2.37 -0.57
N ILE A 148 12.35 -1.52 -0.15
CA ILE A 148 13.44 -1.04 -1.01
C ILE A 148 14.33 -2.20 -1.47
N SER A 149 14.73 -3.08 -0.54
CA SER A 149 15.61 -4.20 -0.83
C SER A 149 14.93 -5.24 -1.73
N ASN A 150 13.62 -5.46 -1.55
CA ASN A 150 12.81 -6.30 -2.41
C ASN A 150 11.38 -5.74 -2.58
N PRO A 151 11.12 -4.96 -3.65
CA PRO A 151 9.79 -4.37 -3.91
C PRO A 151 8.69 -5.39 -4.18
N TYR A 152 9.08 -6.62 -4.57
CA TYR A 152 8.18 -7.74 -4.81
C TYR A 152 8.60 -8.91 -3.91
N PRO A 153 8.44 -8.81 -2.58
CA PRO A 153 8.96 -9.80 -1.65
C PRO A 153 8.35 -11.20 -1.82
N LEU A 154 7.17 -11.27 -2.46
CA LEU A 154 6.51 -12.53 -2.81
C LEU A 154 7.08 -13.17 -4.09
N LEU A 155 7.74 -12.39 -4.94
CA LEU A 155 8.28 -12.81 -6.22
C LEU A 155 9.76 -13.18 -6.02
N LYS A 156 9.99 -14.40 -5.52
CA LYS A 156 11.35 -14.90 -5.21
C LYS A 156 12.21 -15.04 -6.47
N GLU A 157 11.58 -15.29 -7.62
CA GLU A 157 12.21 -15.50 -8.92
C GLU A 157 11.36 -14.85 -10.02
N LYS A 158 11.97 -14.47 -11.14
CA LYS A 158 11.24 -13.97 -12.31
C LYS A 158 10.44 -15.09 -12.95
N LEU A 159 9.33 -14.73 -13.59
CA LEU A 159 8.52 -15.66 -14.38
C LEU A 159 9.26 -16.00 -15.67
N GLN A 160 9.69 -17.26 -15.78
CA GLN A 160 10.42 -17.78 -16.93
C GLN A 160 9.44 -18.36 -17.96
N PHE A 161 9.30 -17.69 -19.10
CA PHE A 161 8.48 -18.18 -20.20
C PHE A 161 9.33 -18.94 -21.22
N ASN A 162 8.85 -20.13 -21.60
CA ASN A 162 9.42 -20.93 -22.71
C ASN A 162 9.11 -20.33 -24.10
N TRP A 163 8.69 -19.07 -24.16
CA TRP A 163 8.31 -18.38 -25.38
C TRP A 163 9.39 -17.36 -25.74
N ASN A 164 9.40 -16.91 -27.00
CA ASN A 164 10.26 -15.81 -27.38
C ASN A 164 9.75 -14.48 -26.77
N ARG A 165 10.61 -13.46 -26.77
CA ARG A 165 10.30 -12.14 -26.19
C ARG A 165 9.01 -11.54 -26.71
N THR A 166 8.77 -11.57 -28.02
CA THR A 166 7.60 -10.95 -28.65
C THR A 166 6.31 -11.62 -28.20
N ASP A 167 6.30 -12.95 -28.13
CA ASP A 167 5.15 -13.75 -27.70
C ASP A 167 4.77 -13.44 -26.25
N VAL A 168 5.74 -13.32 -25.35
CA VAL A 168 5.48 -12.92 -23.95
C VAL A 168 4.85 -11.53 -23.88
N ILE A 169 5.43 -10.53 -24.56
CA ILE A 169 4.91 -9.15 -24.51
C ILE A 169 3.50 -9.10 -25.12
N PHE A 170 3.27 -9.79 -26.24
CA PHE A 170 1.98 -9.81 -26.90
C PHE A 170 0.92 -10.56 -26.09
N PHE A 171 1.28 -11.62 -25.36
CA PHE A 171 0.38 -12.31 -24.44
C PHE A 171 -0.18 -11.35 -23.38
N PHE A 172 0.67 -10.56 -22.72
CA PHE A 172 0.20 -9.54 -21.77
C PHE A 172 -0.67 -8.47 -22.43
N ASN A 173 -0.36 -8.08 -23.67
CA ASN A 173 -1.21 -7.19 -24.45
C ASN A 173 -2.60 -7.81 -24.70
N LEU A 174 -2.67 -9.10 -25.05
CA LEU A 174 -3.94 -9.82 -25.24
C LEU A 174 -4.75 -9.89 -23.95
N LEU A 175 -4.12 -10.17 -22.80
CA LEU A 175 -4.81 -10.17 -21.51
C LEU A 175 -5.45 -8.80 -21.22
N ARG A 176 -4.73 -7.71 -21.51
CA ARG A 176 -5.24 -6.34 -21.35
C ARG A 176 -6.39 -6.05 -22.32
N LEU A 177 -6.20 -6.31 -23.62
CA LEU A 177 -7.21 -6.04 -24.65
C LEU A 177 -8.52 -6.82 -24.40
N ASN A 178 -8.41 -8.06 -23.91
CA ASN A 178 -9.55 -8.92 -23.61
C ASN A 178 -10.05 -8.79 -22.16
N LYS A 179 -9.62 -7.75 -21.42
CA LYS A 179 -10.06 -7.43 -20.06
C LYS A 179 -9.89 -8.57 -19.04
N GLN A 180 -8.91 -9.45 -19.26
CA GLN A 180 -8.52 -10.48 -18.30
C GLN A 180 -7.66 -9.90 -17.17
N ILE A 181 -7.08 -8.72 -17.40
CA ILE A 181 -6.45 -7.87 -16.39
C ILE A 181 -7.06 -6.46 -16.44
N GLY A 182 -6.94 -5.72 -15.33
CA GLY A 182 -7.37 -4.32 -15.27
C GLY A 182 -6.64 -3.42 -16.26
N HIS A 183 -7.22 -2.25 -16.57
CA HIS A 183 -6.59 -1.29 -17.48
C HIS A 183 -5.24 -0.81 -16.92
N ILE A 184 -4.22 -0.83 -17.77
CA ILE A 184 -2.87 -0.40 -17.46
C ILE A 184 -2.21 0.19 -18.72
N GLU A 185 -1.59 1.36 -18.55
CA GLU A 185 -0.92 2.07 -19.65
C GLU A 185 0.30 1.29 -20.17
N ASP A 186 0.65 1.45 -21.46
CA ASP A 186 1.75 0.72 -22.09
C ASP A 186 3.09 0.89 -21.36
N ALA A 187 3.31 2.08 -20.80
CA ALA A 187 4.50 2.38 -20.03
C ALA A 187 4.61 1.51 -18.77
N ASP A 188 3.49 1.33 -18.06
CA ASP A 188 3.46 0.60 -16.81
C ASP A 188 3.42 -0.91 -17.06
N LEU A 189 2.63 -1.36 -18.03
CA LEU A 189 2.63 -2.76 -18.44
C LEU A 189 4.01 -3.20 -18.94
N GLY A 190 4.66 -2.37 -19.76
CA GLY A 190 6.01 -2.64 -20.24
C GLY A 190 7.03 -2.77 -19.11
N ARG A 191 6.96 -1.89 -18.09
CA ARG A 191 7.83 -1.98 -16.90
C ARG A 191 7.59 -3.25 -16.08
N ILE A 192 6.33 -3.65 -15.90
CA ILE A 192 5.99 -4.89 -15.20
C ILE A 192 6.61 -6.08 -15.93
N ILE A 193 6.44 -6.16 -17.26
CA ILE A 193 7.00 -7.25 -18.06
C ILE A 193 8.53 -7.28 -17.94
N ASP A 194 9.21 -6.14 -18.11
CA ASP A 194 10.68 -6.05 -18.05
C ASP A 194 11.23 -6.47 -16.67
N ASN A 195 10.51 -6.14 -15.59
CA ASN A 195 10.94 -6.41 -14.23
C ASN A 195 10.61 -7.84 -13.77
N VAL A 196 9.49 -8.41 -14.22
CA VAL A 196 8.94 -9.66 -13.65
C VAL A 196 9.19 -10.86 -14.56
N CYS A 197 9.37 -10.67 -15.87
CA CYS A 197 9.40 -11.77 -16.82
C CYS A 197 10.78 -11.96 -17.47
N GLU A 198 11.06 -13.21 -17.81
CA GLU A 198 12.16 -13.64 -18.66
C GLU A 198 11.61 -14.47 -19.82
N TYR A 199 12.31 -14.45 -20.94
CA TYR A 199 11.95 -15.23 -22.12
C TYR A 199 13.08 -16.18 -22.49
N ASN A 200 12.74 -17.30 -23.11
CA ASN A 200 13.72 -18.26 -23.58
C ASN A 200 14.26 -17.81 -24.94
N ASN A 201 15.57 -17.58 -25.03
CA ASN A 201 16.25 -17.21 -26.27
C ASN A 201 16.74 -18.42 -27.10
N GLY A 202 16.43 -19.64 -26.66
CA GLY A 202 16.89 -20.92 -27.22
C GLY A 202 18.11 -21.52 -26.51
N LYS A 203 18.78 -20.76 -25.63
CA LYS A 203 19.92 -21.22 -24.84
C LYS A 203 19.70 -21.03 -23.34
N GLU A 204 19.20 -19.86 -22.97
CA GLU A 204 18.99 -19.47 -21.58
C GLU A 204 17.78 -18.54 -21.45
N TYR A 205 17.30 -18.39 -20.21
CA TYR A 205 16.31 -17.38 -19.88
C TYR A 205 16.98 -16.01 -19.79
N THR A 206 16.48 -15.08 -20.60
CA THR A 206 17.01 -13.72 -20.69
C THR A 206 15.98 -12.71 -20.20
N PRO A 207 16.38 -11.68 -19.43
CA PRO A 207 15.49 -10.59 -19.03
C PRO A 207 14.88 -9.88 -20.24
N ILE A 208 13.58 -9.59 -20.15
CA ILE A 208 12.92 -8.72 -21.14
C ILE A 208 13.33 -7.26 -20.88
N ARG A 209 13.56 -6.50 -21.94
CA ARG A 209 13.86 -5.06 -21.89
C ARG A 209 13.01 -4.34 -22.91
N GLU A 210 12.77 -3.05 -22.71
CA GLU A 210 12.10 -2.15 -23.68
C GLU A 210 10.70 -2.61 -24.13
N SER A 211 9.96 -3.36 -23.29
CA SER A 211 8.63 -3.85 -23.66
C SER A 211 7.65 -2.74 -24.04
N ARG A 212 7.80 -1.55 -23.47
CA ARG A 212 7.00 -0.36 -23.80
C ARG A 212 7.01 -0.02 -25.29
N LYS A 213 8.15 -0.15 -25.97
CA LYS A 213 8.27 0.15 -27.41
C LYS A 213 7.44 -0.83 -28.23
N HIS A 214 7.50 -2.11 -27.88
CA HIS A 214 6.73 -3.20 -28.50
C HIS A 214 5.22 -3.07 -28.23
N LEU A 215 4.83 -2.72 -27.01
CA LEU A 215 3.42 -2.48 -26.70
C LEU A 215 2.84 -1.31 -27.52
N THR A 216 3.63 -0.26 -27.73
CA THR A 216 3.23 0.87 -28.58
C THR A 216 3.07 0.43 -30.04
N SER A 217 3.99 -0.39 -30.58
CA SER A 217 3.89 -0.86 -31.96
C SER A 217 2.69 -1.76 -32.19
N PHE A 218 2.23 -2.49 -31.16
CA PHE A 218 1.01 -3.30 -31.27
C PHE A 218 -0.29 -2.52 -31.47
N LYS A 219 -0.34 -1.22 -31.13
CA LYS A 219 -1.52 -0.39 -31.42
C LYS A 219 -1.71 -0.11 -32.91
N ASN A 220 -0.63 -0.17 -33.68
CA ASN A 220 -0.65 -0.03 -35.12
C ASN A 220 -0.78 -1.44 -35.71
N PHE A 221 -2.01 -1.96 -35.81
CA PHE A 221 -2.39 -3.31 -36.29
C PHE A 221 -1.92 -3.68 -37.72
N THR A 222 -1.00 -2.92 -38.30
CA THR A 222 -0.54 -3.03 -39.69
C THR A 222 0.76 -3.84 -39.86
N GLU A 223 1.33 -4.39 -38.80
CA GLU A 223 2.62 -5.12 -38.86
C GLU A 223 2.45 -6.65 -38.80
N ARG A 224 2.86 -7.34 -39.87
CA ARG A 224 2.98 -8.82 -40.01
C ARG A 224 3.45 -9.60 -38.76
N PRO A 225 4.44 -9.13 -37.95
CA PRO A 225 4.88 -9.84 -36.74
C PRO A 225 3.78 -10.13 -35.70
N GLN A 226 2.65 -9.40 -35.69
CA GLN A 226 1.55 -9.66 -34.76
C GLN A 226 0.72 -10.90 -35.14
N GLU A 227 0.51 -11.13 -36.44
CA GLU A 227 -0.27 -12.29 -36.92
C GLU A 227 0.45 -13.60 -36.63
N GLU A 228 1.77 -13.64 -36.85
CA GLU A 228 2.59 -14.81 -36.53
C GLU A 228 2.64 -15.08 -35.03
N THR A 229 2.77 -14.02 -34.22
CA THR A 229 2.75 -14.12 -32.76
C THR A 229 1.41 -14.65 -32.26
N LEU A 230 0.30 -14.10 -32.78
CA LEU A 230 -1.05 -14.58 -32.47
C LEU A 230 -1.23 -16.05 -32.87
N LYS A 231 -0.73 -16.44 -34.04
CA LYS A 231 -0.77 -17.83 -34.50
C LYS A 231 -0.01 -18.77 -33.56
N ARG A 232 1.23 -18.44 -33.20
CA ARG A 232 2.04 -19.22 -32.24
C ARG A 232 1.37 -19.34 -30.88
N LEU A 233 0.86 -18.24 -30.33
CA LEU A 233 0.15 -18.27 -29.05
C LEU A 233 -1.12 -19.12 -29.13
N LYS A 234 -1.90 -19.01 -30.22
CA LYS A 234 -3.07 -19.88 -30.43
C LYS A 234 -2.66 -21.34 -30.44
N GLU A 235 -1.65 -21.71 -31.23
CA GLU A 235 -1.15 -23.09 -31.30
C GLU A 235 -0.77 -23.62 -29.91
N ILE A 236 -0.10 -22.81 -29.09
CA ILE A 236 0.25 -23.16 -27.70
C ILE A 236 -1.02 -23.43 -26.88
N PHE A 237 -1.98 -22.51 -26.86
CA PHE A 237 -3.19 -22.63 -26.04
C PHE A 237 -4.24 -23.61 -26.58
N THR A 238 -4.12 -24.06 -27.83
CA THR A 238 -4.98 -25.10 -28.40
C THR A 238 -4.35 -26.50 -28.36
N SER A 239 -3.06 -26.59 -28.02
CA SER A 239 -2.38 -27.87 -27.87
C SER A 239 -2.92 -28.63 -26.66
N ASP A 240 -3.24 -29.92 -26.82
CA ASP A 240 -3.70 -30.78 -25.72
C ASP A 240 -2.64 -30.84 -24.59
N ASP A 241 -1.35 -30.79 -24.95
CA ASP A 241 -0.25 -30.77 -23.99
C ASP A 241 -0.29 -29.57 -23.04
N PHE A 242 -0.89 -28.45 -23.45
CA PHE A 242 -1.02 -27.26 -22.61
C PHE A 242 -1.96 -27.51 -21.42
N TYR A 243 -2.99 -28.34 -21.61
CA TYR A 243 -3.97 -28.71 -20.58
C TYR A 243 -3.66 -30.05 -19.92
N ALA A 244 -2.58 -30.72 -20.34
CA ALA A 244 -2.11 -31.94 -19.69
C ALA A 244 -1.53 -31.62 -18.31
N LEU A 245 -2.28 -31.96 -17.26
CA LEU A 245 -1.79 -31.90 -15.89
C LEU A 245 -0.70 -32.95 -15.69
N LYS A 246 0.52 -32.50 -15.44
CA LYS A 246 1.69 -33.35 -15.12
C LYS A 246 2.01 -33.26 -13.64
#